data_AF-A0AAU2MAK7-F1
#
_entry.id   AF-A0AAU2MAK7-F1
#
_cell.length_a   1.000
_cell.length_b   1.000
_cell.length_c   1.000
_cell.angle_alpha   90.00
_cell.angle_beta   90.00
_cell.angle_gamma   90.00
#
_symmetry.space_group_name_H-M   'P 1'
#
loop_
_entity.id
_entity.type
_entity.pdbx_description
1 polymer ?
#
loop_
_entity_poly.entity_id
_entity_poly.type
_entity_poly.pdbx_seq_one_letter_code
_entity_poly.pdbx_strand_id
1 'polypeptide(L)'
;MPRGRHRHSPPLHRILPPSAVVGVSVLCAGSTWLFAEPLVLRSLAAAAAAAAVTGAYLMRSWDREAGRRVAELTRARAGDEWRAEERIAELESDLEESRELRTRLETKLRRKRVELANLRGEHAALLRRYATAETERASALEGRRQLALEAAAAPRELPAARSTPTPAAYLRAAQALEDLSRNGALQEARRTAEQARKRDLAERSREAEERQGKHAAAADDRTGAQHLRPPAALPAPRPSAALPPARTAPAATAIAPYTASRRQPVPQGSFDFFGTQKAARAAIESVQNEDLADVVGEEALAAHRTGKAEKRAVGEVIDLTAHDETEQLDVAELRSAIS
;
A
#
# COMPACT_ATOMS: atom_id res chain seq x y z
N MET A 1 10.14 -11.92 -25.59
CA MET A 1 9.68 -11.86 -26.99
C MET A 1 10.77 -12.34 -27.94
N PRO A 2 10.76 -13.61 -28.39
CA PRO A 2 11.71 -14.05 -29.39
C PRO A 2 11.18 -13.64 -30.78
N ARG A 3 11.80 -12.63 -31.37
CA ARG A 3 11.60 -12.28 -32.78
C ARG A 3 12.32 -13.31 -33.65
N GLY A 4 11.71 -14.48 -33.80
CA GLY A 4 12.12 -15.51 -34.75
C GLY A 4 11.83 -15.06 -36.18
N ARG A 5 12.71 -14.22 -36.73
CA ARG A 5 12.77 -13.93 -38.18
C ARG A 5 13.29 -15.17 -38.90
N HIS A 6 12.42 -16.17 -39.11
CA HIS A 6 12.74 -17.25 -40.03
C HIS A 6 12.68 -16.72 -41.45
N ARG A 7 13.87 -16.62 -42.05
CA ARG A 7 14.08 -16.42 -43.48
C ARG A 7 13.47 -17.62 -44.20
N HIS A 8 12.22 -17.50 -44.62
CA HIS A 8 11.65 -18.40 -45.62
C HIS A 8 12.19 -17.99 -46.98
N SER A 9 13.38 -18.47 -47.34
CA SER A 9 13.70 -18.63 -48.76
C SER A 9 12.80 -19.76 -49.28
N PRO A 10 11.87 -19.48 -50.21
CA PRO A 10 11.06 -20.53 -50.80
C PRO A 10 12.00 -21.50 -51.51
N PRO A 11 11.90 -22.81 -51.25
CA PRO A 11 12.79 -23.76 -51.88
C PRO A 11 12.56 -23.76 -53.40
N LEU A 12 13.62 -23.47 -54.16
CA LEU A 12 13.61 -23.46 -55.63
C LEU A 12 13.07 -24.76 -56.24
N HIS A 13 13.16 -25.89 -55.52
CA HIS A 13 12.61 -27.17 -55.95
C HIS A 13 11.08 -27.21 -56.08
N ARG A 14 10.34 -26.25 -55.51
CA ARG A 14 8.88 -26.19 -55.63
C ARG A 14 8.37 -25.59 -56.95
N ILE A 15 9.23 -24.88 -57.69
CA ILE A 15 8.86 -24.21 -58.95
C ILE A 15 9.22 -25.05 -60.19
N LEU A 16 10.07 -26.08 -60.02
CA LEU A 16 10.50 -26.98 -61.11
C LEU A 16 9.35 -27.81 -61.72
N PRO A 17 8.42 -28.42 -60.95
CA PRO A 17 7.35 -29.22 -61.54
C PRO A 17 6.36 -28.43 -62.43
N PRO A 18 5.85 -27.25 -62.05
CA PRO A 18 4.89 -26.51 -62.87
C PRO A 18 5.55 -25.86 -64.09
N SER A 19 6.81 -25.43 -63.98
CA SER A 19 7.56 -24.89 -65.12
C SER A 19 7.85 -25.95 -66.19
N ALA A 20 8.10 -27.20 -65.81
CA ALA A 20 8.26 -28.31 -66.75
C ALA A 20 6.97 -28.61 -67.54
N VAL A 21 5.80 -28.61 -66.89
CA VAL A 21 4.51 -28.85 -67.56
C VAL A 21 4.17 -27.72 -68.54
N VAL A 22 4.45 -26.47 -68.18
CA VAL A 22 4.31 -25.32 -69.08
C VAL A 22 5.31 -25.39 -70.25
N GLY A 23 6.55 -25.80 -69.99
CA GLY A 23 7.56 -25.98 -71.04
C GLY A 23 7.15 -27.03 -72.07
N VAL A 24 6.61 -28.17 -71.63
CA VAL A 24 6.15 -29.24 -72.52
C VAL A 24 4.92 -28.83 -73.33
N SER A 25 3.98 -28.08 -72.75
CA SER A 25 2.79 -27.62 -73.49
C SER A 25 3.12 -26.59 -74.57
N VAL A 26 4.03 -25.65 -74.29
CA VAL A 26 4.53 -24.67 -75.27
C VAL A 26 5.33 -25.35 -76.38
N LEU A 27 6.19 -26.32 -76.04
CA LEU A 27 6.93 -27.10 -77.03
C LEU A 27 6.00 -27.93 -77.93
N CYS A 28 4.97 -28.58 -77.36
CA CYS A 28 3.96 -29.28 -78.16
C CYS A 28 3.19 -28.31 -79.08
N ALA A 29 2.75 -27.15 -78.57
CA ALA A 29 2.06 -26.16 -79.39
C ALA A 29 2.94 -25.62 -80.53
N GLY A 30 4.22 -25.32 -80.26
CA GLY A 30 5.17 -24.87 -81.28
C GLY A 30 5.48 -25.94 -82.34
N SER A 31 5.50 -27.22 -81.95
CA SER A 31 5.76 -28.32 -82.88
C SER A 31 4.64 -28.53 -83.92
N THR A 32 3.41 -28.06 -83.64
CA THR A 32 2.30 -28.13 -84.62
C THR A 32 2.51 -27.27 -85.87
N TRP A 33 3.39 -26.26 -85.82
CA TRP A 33 3.70 -25.41 -86.97
C TRP A 33 4.71 -26.02 -87.94
N LEU A 34 5.39 -27.11 -87.56
CA LEU A 34 6.44 -27.76 -88.36
C LEU A 34 5.96 -28.98 -89.16
N PHE A 35 4.78 -29.53 -88.86
CA PHE A 35 4.29 -30.79 -89.46
C PHE A 35 2.90 -30.62 -90.09
N ALA A 36 2.76 -30.99 -91.37
CA ALA A 36 1.52 -30.85 -92.15
C ALA A 36 0.64 -32.12 -92.18
N GLU A 37 1.07 -33.22 -91.54
CA GLU A 37 0.30 -34.46 -91.49
C GLU A 37 -0.85 -34.40 -90.47
N PRO A 38 -2.08 -34.79 -90.87
CA PRO A 38 -3.28 -34.64 -90.02
C PRO A 38 -3.27 -35.52 -88.76
N LEU A 39 -2.60 -36.67 -88.80
CA LEU A 39 -2.47 -37.57 -87.65
C LEU A 39 -1.51 -37.00 -86.59
N VAL A 40 -0.41 -36.39 -87.02
CA VAL A 40 0.59 -35.76 -86.15
C VAL A 40 -0.04 -34.58 -85.39
N LEU A 41 -0.77 -33.71 -86.09
CA LEU A 41 -1.48 -32.58 -85.49
C LEU A 41 -2.51 -33.01 -84.44
N ARG A 42 -3.28 -34.08 -84.70
CA ARG A 42 -4.27 -34.61 -83.75
C ARG A 42 -3.62 -35.19 -82.50
N SER A 43 -2.50 -35.90 -82.65
CA SER A 43 -1.76 -36.46 -81.50
C SER A 43 -1.15 -35.36 -80.61
N LEU A 44 -0.60 -34.29 -81.22
CA LEU A 44 -0.05 -33.14 -80.49
C LEU A 44 -1.14 -32.34 -79.77
N ALA A 45 -2.29 -32.12 -80.41
CA ALA A 45 -3.42 -31.47 -79.77
C ALA A 45 -3.95 -32.29 -78.57
N ALA A 46 -4.02 -33.61 -78.69
CA ALA A 46 -4.38 -34.50 -77.58
C ALA A 46 -3.36 -34.45 -76.43
N ALA A 47 -2.05 -34.41 -76.74
CA ALA A 47 -1.00 -34.26 -75.74
C ALA A 47 -1.06 -32.91 -75.02
N ALA A 48 -1.32 -31.80 -75.74
CA ALA A 48 -1.50 -30.48 -75.16
C ALA A 48 -2.74 -30.41 -74.24
N ALA A 49 -3.86 -31.03 -74.65
CA ALA A 49 -5.05 -31.13 -73.82
C ALA A 49 -4.79 -31.95 -72.54
N ALA A 50 -4.08 -33.07 -72.64
CA ALA A 50 -3.68 -33.87 -71.47
C ALA A 50 -2.75 -33.10 -70.52
N ALA A 51 -1.81 -32.32 -71.05
CA ALA A 51 -0.94 -31.45 -70.25
C ALA A 51 -1.74 -30.33 -69.54
N ALA A 52 -2.74 -29.75 -70.20
CA ALA A 52 -3.61 -28.74 -69.59
C ALA A 52 -4.46 -29.33 -68.45
N VAL A 53 -5.03 -30.53 -68.64
CA VAL A 53 -5.83 -31.21 -67.60
C VAL A 53 -4.98 -31.61 -66.40
N THR A 54 -3.77 -32.13 -66.63
CA THR A 54 -2.84 -32.49 -65.54
C THR A 54 -2.33 -31.25 -64.79
N GLY A 55 -2.02 -30.17 -65.50
CA GLY A 55 -1.69 -28.88 -64.89
C GLY A 55 -2.82 -28.32 -64.03
N ALA A 56 -4.06 -28.36 -64.53
CA ALA A 56 -5.25 -27.92 -63.77
C ALA A 56 -5.47 -28.78 -62.52
N TYR A 57 -5.29 -30.09 -62.61
CA TYR A 57 -5.41 -31.00 -61.46
C TYR A 57 -4.33 -30.71 -60.39
N LEU A 58 -3.08 -30.51 -60.80
CA LEU A 58 -1.97 -30.19 -59.89
C LEU A 58 -2.22 -28.86 -59.16
N MET A 59 -2.62 -27.81 -59.87
CA MET A 59 -3.01 -26.52 -59.25
C MET A 59 -4.13 -26.72 -58.24
N ARG A 60 -5.15 -27.52 -58.59
CA ARG A 60 -6.27 -27.78 -57.67
C ARG A 60 -5.85 -28.59 -56.44
N SER A 61 -4.90 -29.51 -56.58
CA SER A 61 -4.34 -30.27 -55.45
C SER A 61 -3.54 -29.35 -54.51
N TRP A 62 -2.77 -28.42 -55.06
CA TRP A 62 -1.97 -27.47 -54.31
C TRP A 62 -2.83 -26.46 -53.56
N ASP A 63 -3.89 -25.94 -54.19
CA ASP A 63 -4.86 -25.07 -53.51
C ASP A 63 -5.49 -25.76 -52.29
N ARG A 64 -5.82 -27.06 -52.43
CA ARG A 64 -6.40 -27.85 -51.34
C ARG A 64 -5.40 -28.10 -50.22
N GLU A 65 -4.16 -28.45 -50.53
CA GLU A 65 -3.11 -28.63 -49.53
C GLU A 65 -2.73 -27.32 -48.82
N ALA A 66 -2.64 -26.22 -49.56
CA ALA A 66 -2.40 -24.89 -49.00
C ALA A 66 -3.54 -24.48 -48.07
N GLY A 67 -4.80 -24.69 -48.47
CA GLY A 67 -5.97 -24.43 -47.63
C GLY A 67 -5.96 -25.25 -46.34
N ARG A 68 -5.61 -26.54 -46.41
CA ARG A 68 -5.48 -27.41 -45.23
C ARG A 68 -4.37 -26.92 -44.28
N ARG A 69 -3.18 -26.61 -44.82
CA ARG A 69 -2.06 -26.10 -44.01
C ARG A 69 -2.38 -24.75 -43.36
N VAL A 70 -3.04 -23.84 -44.07
CA VAL A 70 -3.49 -22.56 -43.49
C VAL A 70 -4.50 -22.81 -42.37
N ALA A 71 -5.47 -23.71 -42.58
CA ALA A 71 -6.46 -24.04 -41.54
C ALA A 71 -5.83 -24.71 -40.31
N GLU A 72 -4.82 -25.56 -40.49
CA GLU A 72 -4.07 -26.16 -39.39
C GLU A 72 -3.25 -25.11 -38.64
N LEU A 73 -2.57 -24.22 -39.35
CA LEU A 73 -1.80 -23.13 -38.74
C LEU A 73 -2.70 -22.12 -38.01
N THR A 74 -3.88 -21.81 -38.53
CA THR A 74 -4.82 -20.92 -37.82
C THR A 74 -5.37 -21.58 -36.57
N ARG A 75 -5.69 -22.88 -36.61
CA ARG A 75 -6.08 -23.65 -35.42
C ARG A 75 -4.96 -23.72 -34.39
N ALA A 76 -3.72 -23.96 -34.83
CA ALA A 76 -2.56 -24.00 -33.93
C ALA A 76 -2.32 -22.63 -33.28
N ARG A 77 -2.39 -21.53 -34.06
CA ARG A 77 -2.27 -20.16 -33.54
C ARG A 77 -3.37 -19.83 -32.54
N ALA A 78 -4.63 -20.17 -32.84
CA ALA A 78 -5.73 -19.95 -31.92
C ALA A 78 -5.53 -20.73 -30.60
N GLY A 79 -5.02 -21.96 -30.67
CA GLY A 79 -4.67 -22.75 -29.49
C GLY A 79 -3.48 -22.18 -28.69
N ASP A 80 -2.49 -21.59 -29.37
CA ASP A 80 -1.38 -20.89 -28.72
C ASP A 80 -1.82 -19.59 -28.04
N GLU A 81 -2.69 -18.82 -28.70
CA GLU A 81 -3.31 -17.61 -28.15
C GLU A 81 -4.11 -17.94 -26.89
N TRP A 82 -4.96 -18.96 -26.94
CA TRP A 82 -5.72 -19.40 -25.78
C TRP A 82 -4.83 -19.84 -24.60
N ARG A 83 -3.77 -20.61 -24.86
CA ARG A 83 -2.80 -20.99 -23.81
C ARG A 83 -2.02 -19.81 -23.26
N ALA A 84 -1.78 -18.79 -24.07
CA ALA A 84 -1.12 -17.57 -23.61
C ALA A 84 -2.08 -16.74 -22.74
N GLU A 85 -3.36 -16.65 -23.11
CA GLU A 85 -4.41 -16.01 -22.33
C GLU A 85 -4.61 -16.71 -20.98
N GLU A 86 -4.62 -18.05 -20.96
CA GLU A 86 -4.71 -18.83 -19.71
C GLU A 86 -3.53 -18.54 -18.78
N ARG A 87 -2.29 -18.53 -19.30
CA ARG A 87 -1.10 -18.17 -18.50
C ARG A 87 -1.12 -16.72 -18.03
N ILE A 88 -1.71 -15.80 -18.81
CA ILE A 88 -1.87 -14.41 -18.39
C ILE A 88 -2.87 -14.34 -17.23
N ALA A 89 -3.98 -15.07 -17.32
CA ALA A 89 -4.98 -15.13 -16.25
C ALA A 89 -4.41 -15.75 -14.96
N GLU A 90 -3.61 -16.81 -15.06
CA GLU A 90 -2.88 -17.40 -13.91
C GLU A 90 -1.96 -16.36 -13.26
N LEU A 91 -1.14 -15.65 -14.05
CA LEU A 91 -0.24 -14.63 -13.53
C LEU A 91 -0.98 -13.43 -12.93
N GLU A 92 -2.12 -13.05 -13.48
CA GLU A 92 -2.97 -12.00 -12.93
C GLU A 92 -3.54 -12.43 -11.56
N SER A 93 -3.99 -13.67 -11.44
CA SER A 93 -4.43 -14.26 -10.16
C SER A 93 -3.31 -14.28 -9.13
N ASP A 94 -2.12 -14.80 -9.49
CA ASP A 94 -0.95 -14.82 -8.60
C ASP A 94 -0.56 -13.40 -8.13
N LEU A 95 -0.68 -12.41 -9.01
CA LEU A 95 -0.44 -11.01 -8.67
C LEU A 95 -1.48 -10.48 -7.68
N GLU A 96 -2.75 -10.82 -7.82
CA GLU A 96 -3.80 -10.46 -6.88
C GLU A 96 -3.55 -11.10 -5.50
N GLU A 97 -3.26 -12.40 -5.45
CA GLU A 97 -2.89 -13.10 -4.22
C GLU A 97 -1.68 -12.46 -3.53
N SER A 98 -0.63 -12.14 -4.28
CA SER A 98 0.56 -11.49 -3.73
C SER A 98 0.26 -10.10 -3.14
N ARG A 99 -0.68 -9.35 -3.76
CA ARG A 99 -1.13 -8.04 -3.27
C ARG A 99 -1.92 -8.21 -1.98
N GLU A 100 -2.80 -9.20 -1.89
CA GLU A 100 -3.52 -9.50 -0.65
C GLU A 100 -2.60 -9.91 0.49
N LEU A 101 -1.62 -10.79 0.23
CA LEU A 101 -0.64 -11.17 1.24
C LEU A 101 0.15 -9.95 1.72
N ARG A 102 0.52 -9.05 0.80
CA ARG A 102 1.19 -7.80 1.15
C ARG A 102 0.32 -6.90 2.03
N THR A 103 -0.96 -6.69 1.70
CA THR A 103 -1.84 -5.87 2.53
C THR A 103 -2.03 -6.47 3.92
N ARG A 104 -2.22 -7.80 4.02
CA ARG A 104 -2.31 -8.55 5.29
C ARG A 104 -1.03 -8.43 6.13
N LEU A 105 0.15 -8.45 5.51
CA LEU A 105 1.42 -8.26 6.23
C LEU A 105 1.61 -6.79 6.65
N GLU A 106 1.24 -5.84 5.81
CA GLU A 106 1.30 -4.42 6.15
C GLU A 106 0.38 -4.07 7.34
N THR A 107 -0.83 -4.63 7.41
CA THR A 107 -1.73 -4.43 8.56
C THR A 107 -1.15 -5.03 9.84
N LYS A 108 -0.61 -6.26 9.78
CA LYS A 108 0.09 -6.89 10.91
C LYS A 108 1.28 -6.05 11.40
N LEU A 109 2.10 -5.53 10.48
CA LEU A 109 3.22 -4.66 10.83
C LEU A 109 2.77 -3.34 11.45
N ARG A 110 1.72 -2.71 10.91
CA ARG A 110 1.14 -1.49 11.49
C ARG A 110 0.63 -1.75 12.90
N ARG A 111 -0.10 -2.84 13.11
CA ARG A 111 -0.57 -3.27 14.43
C ARG A 111 0.59 -3.46 15.40
N LYS A 112 1.64 -4.19 15.00
CA LYS A 112 2.83 -4.42 15.85
C LYS A 112 3.57 -3.12 16.18
N ARG A 113 3.67 -2.18 15.24
CA ARG A 113 4.26 -0.85 15.49
C ARG A 113 3.45 -0.05 16.52
N VAL A 114 2.13 -0.13 16.47
CA VAL A 114 1.25 0.50 17.47
C VAL A 114 1.41 -0.17 18.83
N GLU A 115 1.43 -1.50 18.89
CA GLU A 115 1.67 -2.26 20.13
C GLU A 115 3.01 -1.86 20.78
N LEU A 116 4.09 -1.76 19.99
CA LEU A 116 5.39 -1.29 20.49
C LEU A 116 5.37 0.16 20.97
N ALA A 117 4.62 1.05 20.30
CA ALA A 117 4.46 2.43 20.75
C ALA A 117 3.70 2.51 22.09
N ASN A 118 2.65 1.69 22.24
CA ASN A 118 1.88 1.59 23.48
C ASN A 118 2.73 1.07 24.63
N LEU A 119 3.49 -0.01 24.44
CA LEU A 119 4.41 -0.54 25.46
C LEU A 119 5.48 0.47 25.89
N ARG A 120 6.03 1.23 24.95
CA ARG A 120 6.96 2.33 25.27
C ARG A 120 6.28 3.44 26.07
N GLY A 121 5.02 3.75 25.74
CA GLY A 121 4.18 4.69 26.48
C GLY A 121 3.90 4.22 27.91
N GLU A 122 3.53 2.96 28.09
CA GLU A 122 3.31 2.32 29.39
C GLU A 122 4.58 2.30 30.23
N HIS A 123 5.74 1.97 29.64
CA HIS A 123 7.02 2.01 30.32
C HIS A 123 7.39 3.41 30.80
N ALA A 124 7.21 4.44 29.96
CA ALA A 124 7.43 5.82 30.35
C ALA A 124 6.45 6.26 31.47
N ALA A 125 5.19 5.81 31.42
CA ALA A 125 4.23 6.07 32.48
C ALA A 125 4.61 5.39 33.80
N LEU A 126 5.11 4.15 33.75
CA LEU A 126 5.59 3.41 34.92
C LEU A 126 6.78 4.12 35.56
N LEU A 127 7.75 4.57 34.77
CA LEU A 127 8.90 5.33 35.27
C LEU A 127 8.49 6.65 35.93
N ARG A 128 7.52 7.37 35.36
CA ARG A 128 6.98 8.59 35.99
C ARG A 128 6.31 8.28 37.33
N ARG A 129 5.49 7.23 37.40
CA ARG A 129 4.82 6.80 38.64
C ARG A 129 5.82 6.35 39.70
N TYR A 130 6.88 5.67 39.30
CA TYR A 130 7.95 5.26 40.20
C TYR A 130 8.71 6.48 40.73
N ALA A 131 9.11 7.40 39.84
CA ALA A 131 9.77 8.63 40.24
C ALA A 131 8.90 9.47 41.19
N THR A 132 7.60 9.61 40.93
CA THR A 132 6.69 10.31 41.86
C THR A 132 6.62 9.60 43.20
N ALA A 133 6.47 8.28 43.21
CA ALA A 133 6.45 7.48 44.44
C ALA A 133 7.76 7.60 45.23
N GLU A 134 8.92 7.67 44.57
CA GLU A 134 10.20 7.91 45.23
C GLU A 134 10.31 9.33 45.79
N THR A 135 9.86 10.35 45.06
CA THR A 135 9.84 11.73 45.58
C THR A 135 8.88 11.90 46.76
N GLU A 136 7.74 11.20 46.75
CA GLU A 136 6.78 11.17 47.87
C GLU A 136 7.36 10.46 49.09
N ARG A 137 8.11 9.36 48.89
CA ARG A 137 8.84 8.69 49.97
C ARG A 137 9.90 9.60 50.58
N ALA A 138 10.67 10.30 49.73
CA ALA A 138 11.70 11.24 50.19
C ALA A 138 11.08 12.41 50.98
N SER A 139 10.01 13.03 50.46
CA SER A 139 9.33 14.14 51.13
C SER A 139 8.67 13.71 52.44
N ALA A 140 8.14 12.48 52.53
CA ALA A 140 7.62 11.94 53.78
C ALA A 140 8.73 11.75 54.84
N LEU A 141 9.94 11.33 54.44
CA LEU A 141 11.09 11.21 55.34
C LEU A 141 11.61 12.59 55.77
N GLU A 142 11.67 13.56 54.87
CA GLU A 142 12.05 14.94 55.20
C GLU A 142 11.02 15.61 56.12
N GLY A 143 9.73 15.41 55.88
CA GLY A 143 8.67 15.89 56.77
C GLY A 143 8.80 15.30 58.17
N ARG A 144 9.11 14.00 58.30
CA ARG A 144 9.41 13.38 59.60
C ARG A 144 10.66 13.96 60.27
N ARG A 145 11.71 14.26 59.49
CA ARG A 145 12.93 14.92 60.00
C ARG A 145 12.63 16.32 60.52
N GLN A 146 11.85 17.11 59.79
CA GLN A 146 11.46 18.46 60.19
C GLN A 146 10.64 18.44 61.49
N LEU A 147 9.65 17.56 61.57
CA LEU A 147 8.86 17.38 62.79
C LEU A 147 9.72 16.94 63.98
N ALA A 148 10.72 16.09 63.78
CA ALA A 148 11.66 15.72 64.83
C ALA A 148 12.54 16.89 65.28
N LEU A 149 12.99 17.75 64.35
CA LEU A 149 13.74 18.97 64.68
C LEU A 149 12.87 19.99 65.42
N GLU A 150 11.61 20.16 65.01
CA GLU A 150 10.65 21.05 65.70
C GLU A 150 10.29 20.53 67.09
N ALA A 151 10.14 19.21 67.26
CA ALA A 151 9.91 18.60 68.57
C ALA A 151 11.15 18.65 69.48
N ALA A 152 12.35 18.60 68.91
CA ALA A 152 13.61 18.73 69.63
C ALA A 152 13.98 20.21 69.92
N ALA A 153 13.46 21.16 69.14
CA ALA A 153 13.58 22.57 69.43
C ALA A 153 12.80 22.89 70.71
N ALA A 154 13.41 23.65 71.62
CA ALA A 154 12.75 24.07 72.85
C ALA A 154 11.40 24.74 72.50
N PRO A 155 10.30 24.36 73.17
CA PRO A 155 9.00 24.93 72.90
C PRO A 155 9.15 26.43 72.94
N ARG A 156 8.77 27.10 71.85
CA ARG A 156 8.86 28.55 71.75
C ARG A 156 8.00 29.09 72.88
N GLU A 157 8.65 29.47 73.98
CA GLU A 157 7.97 29.99 75.16
C GLU A 157 7.07 31.10 74.64
N LEU A 158 5.76 30.86 74.69
CA LEU A 158 4.79 31.92 74.47
C LEU A 158 5.22 32.98 75.48
N PRO A 159 5.67 34.17 75.04
CA PRO A 159 6.07 35.19 75.99
C PRO A 159 4.88 35.35 76.92
N ALA A 160 5.10 35.07 78.21
CA ALA A 160 4.04 35.10 79.21
C ALA A 160 3.26 36.37 78.95
N ALA A 161 1.96 36.23 78.63
CA ALA A 161 1.10 37.31 78.18
C ALA A 161 1.05 38.40 79.27
N ARG A 162 2.06 39.27 79.26
CA ARG A 162 2.19 40.48 80.04
C ARG A 162 2.14 41.64 79.07
N SER A 163 1.11 41.66 78.25
CA SER A 163 0.72 42.87 77.56
C SER A 163 -0.69 43.17 78.02
N THR A 164 -0.79 44.09 78.98
CA THR A 164 -1.96 44.96 79.03
C THR A 164 -2.20 45.47 77.61
N PRO A 165 -3.43 45.39 77.08
CA PRO A 165 -3.72 45.83 75.71
C PRO A 165 -3.34 47.31 75.55
N THR A 166 -2.18 47.57 74.94
CA THR A 166 -1.75 48.93 74.63
C THR A 166 -2.62 49.49 73.51
N PRO A 167 -2.97 50.80 73.51
CA PRO A 167 -3.75 51.43 72.44
C PRO A 167 -3.16 51.19 71.03
N ALA A 168 -1.83 51.12 70.92
CA ALA A 168 -1.13 50.79 69.69
C ALA A 168 -1.41 49.36 69.17
N ALA A 169 -1.70 48.41 70.07
CA ALA A 169 -2.09 47.05 69.69
C ALA A 169 -3.50 47.02 69.10
N TYR A 170 -4.43 47.81 69.63
CA TYR A 170 -5.78 47.96 69.06
C TYR A 170 -5.74 48.65 67.68
N LEU A 171 -4.90 49.67 67.51
CA LEU A 171 -4.70 50.31 66.20
C LEU A 171 -4.13 49.34 65.16
N ARG A 172 -3.13 48.53 65.55
CA ARG A 172 -2.52 47.55 64.65
C ARG A 172 -3.49 46.40 64.31
N ALA A 173 -4.34 46.00 65.25
CA ALA A 173 -5.42 45.04 64.99
C ALA A 173 -6.51 45.63 64.05
N ALA A 174 -6.88 46.90 64.23
CA ALA A 174 -7.82 47.58 63.34
C ALA A 174 -7.26 47.68 61.91
N GLN A 175 -5.98 48.03 61.75
CA GLN A 175 -5.29 48.04 60.46
C GLN A 175 -5.27 46.66 59.80
N ALA A 176 -5.03 45.59 60.58
CA ALA A 176 -5.06 44.23 60.05
C ALA A 176 -6.46 43.81 59.57
N LEU A 177 -7.52 44.24 60.25
CA LEU A 177 -8.90 44.01 59.82
C LEU A 177 -9.24 44.80 58.55
N GLU A 178 -8.79 46.06 58.46
CA GLU A 178 -8.91 46.86 57.23
C GLU A 178 -8.19 46.19 56.05
N ASP A 179 -6.95 45.73 56.24
CA ASP A 179 -6.21 45.04 55.20
C ASP A 179 -6.86 43.71 54.79
N LEU A 180 -7.46 42.98 55.74
CA LEU A 180 -8.21 41.75 55.44
C LEU A 180 -9.43 42.04 54.57
N SER A 181 -10.21 43.06 54.92
CA SER A 181 -11.38 43.50 54.13
C SER A 181 -10.98 43.96 52.73
N ARG A 182 -9.89 44.73 52.60
CA ARG A 182 -9.33 45.17 51.31
C ARG A 182 -8.89 43.98 50.47
N ASN A 183 -8.25 42.98 51.07
CA ASN A 183 -7.85 41.76 50.38
C ASN A 183 -9.04 40.90 49.95
N GLY A 184 -10.11 40.83 50.75
CA GLY A 184 -11.37 40.20 50.36
C GLY A 184 -11.97 40.84 49.11
N ALA A 185 -12.07 42.17 49.08
CA ALA A 185 -12.56 42.91 47.92
C ALA A 185 -11.68 42.70 46.66
N LEU A 186 -10.36 42.63 46.81
CA LEU A 186 -9.44 42.32 45.71
C LEU A 186 -9.62 40.90 45.16
N GLN A 187 -9.89 39.91 46.03
CA GLN A 187 -10.17 38.54 45.59
C GLN A 187 -11.50 38.44 44.86
N GLU A 188 -12.53 39.15 45.32
CA GLU A 188 -13.82 39.22 44.64
C GLU A 188 -13.71 39.88 43.26
N ALA A 189 -12.98 40.99 43.17
CA ALA A 189 -12.70 41.66 41.89
C ALA A 189 -11.94 40.75 40.90
N ARG A 190 -11.02 39.93 41.38
CA ARG A 190 -10.33 38.93 40.54
C ARG A 190 -11.28 37.84 40.06
N ARG A 191 -12.16 37.33 40.93
CA ARG A 191 -13.15 36.31 40.56
C ARG A 191 -14.15 36.83 39.52
N THR A 192 -14.62 38.08 39.65
CA THR A 192 -15.52 38.69 38.66
C THR A 192 -14.83 38.93 37.33
N ALA A 193 -13.57 39.38 37.34
CA ALA A 193 -12.77 39.53 36.12
C ALA A 193 -12.50 38.19 35.41
N GLU A 194 -12.23 37.12 36.16
CA GLU A 194 -12.06 35.78 35.60
C GLU A 194 -13.37 35.21 35.03
N GLN A 195 -14.50 35.47 35.68
CA GLN A 195 -15.81 35.08 35.18
C GLN A 195 -16.17 35.85 33.89
N ALA A 196 -15.88 37.15 33.83
CA ALA A 196 -16.06 37.95 32.61
C ALA A 196 -15.20 37.39 31.45
N ARG A 197 -13.92 37.11 31.70
CA ARG A 197 -13.04 36.48 30.70
C ARG A 197 -13.55 35.12 30.21
N LYS A 198 -14.12 34.30 31.10
CA LYS A 198 -14.74 33.03 30.71
C LYS A 198 -15.99 33.23 29.84
N ARG A 199 -16.80 34.26 30.11
CA ARG A 199 -17.97 34.62 29.28
C ARG A 199 -17.53 35.12 27.91
N ASP A 200 -16.55 36.03 27.85
CA ASP A 200 -16.02 36.54 26.58
C ASP A 200 -15.46 35.41 25.70
N LEU A 201 -14.77 34.43 26.31
CA LEU A 201 -14.26 33.26 25.59
C LEU A 201 -15.39 32.35 25.09
N ALA A 202 -16.46 32.18 25.87
CA ALA A 202 -17.63 31.40 25.46
C ALA A 202 -18.48 32.10 24.38
N GLU A 203 -18.56 33.42 24.40
CA GLU A 203 -19.20 34.21 23.34
C GLU A 203 -18.38 34.15 22.05
N ARG A 204 -17.05 34.29 22.14
CA ARG A 204 -16.16 34.11 20.98
C ARG A 204 -16.23 32.69 20.38
N SER A 205 -16.39 31.66 21.20
CA SER A 205 -16.59 30.30 20.66
C SER A 205 -17.95 30.14 19.97
N ARG A 206 -19.02 30.73 20.52
CA ARG A 206 -20.36 30.72 19.88
C ARG A 206 -20.38 31.52 18.57
N GLU A 207 -19.75 32.69 18.52
CA GLU A 207 -19.64 33.47 17.29
C GLU A 207 -18.82 32.73 16.21
N ALA A 208 -17.79 31.99 16.60
CA ALA A 208 -17.02 31.17 15.67
C ALA A 208 -17.86 30.02 15.08
N GLU A 209 -18.72 29.40 15.89
CA GLU A 209 -19.68 28.37 15.44
C GLU A 209 -20.78 28.96 14.53
N GLU A 210 -21.36 30.12 14.86
CA GLU A 210 -22.39 30.79 14.03
C GLU A 210 -21.85 31.27 12.68
N ARG A 211 -20.62 31.78 12.63
CA ARG A 211 -19.96 32.17 11.36
C ARG A 211 -19.74 30.94 10.47
N GLN A 212 -19.40 29.78 11.04
CA GLN A 212 -19.28 28.54 10.28
C GLN A 212 -20.64 28.06 9.73
N GLY A 213 -21.73 28.19 10.49
CA GLY A 213 -23.08 27.84 10.03
C GLY A 213 -23.59 28.69 8.86
N LYS A 214 -23.30 30.00 8.85
CA LYS A 214 -23.74 30.92 7.77
C LYS A 214 -22.99 30.68 6.45
N HIS A 215 -21.73 30.23 6.49
CA HIS A 215 -20.99 29.87 5.28
C HIS A 215 -21.39 28.50 4.71
N ALA A 216 -21.95 27.59 5.52
CA ALA A 216 -22.51 26.33 5.05
C ALA A 216 -23.85 26.52 4.32
N ALA A 217 -24.71 27.44 4.77
CA ALA A 217 -26.02 27.70 4.15
C ALA A 217 -25.95 28.47 2.81
N ALA A 218 -24.86 29.20 2.54
CA ALA A 218 -24.70 29.96 1.29
C ALA A 218 -24.09 29.13 0.13
N ALA A 219 -23.67 27.89 0.39
CA ALA A 219 -23.07 27.01 -0.60
C ALA A 219 -24.09 26.19 -1.42
N ASP A 220 -25.33 26.03 -0.93
CA ASP A 220 -26.37 25.22 -1.58
C ASP A 220 -27.23 25.99 -2.60
N ASP A 221 -27.11 27.31 -2.71
CA ASP A 221 -28.00 28.15 -3.55
C ASP A 221 -27.38 28.61 -4.89
N ARG A 222 -26.31 27.96 -5.37
CA ARG A 222 -25.65 28.32 -6.66
C ARG A 222 -25.54 27.18 -7.68
N THR A 223 -26.56 26.34 -7.77
CA THR A 223 -26.71 25.40 -8.88
C THR A 223 -28.11 25.47 -9.48
N GLY A 224 -28.31 26.41 -10.41
CA GLY A 224 -29.52 26.45 -11.24
C GLY A 224 -29.55 27.62 -12.23
N ALA A 225 -29.32 27.32 -13.52
CA ALA A 225 -29.66 28.13 -14.71
C ALA A 225 -28.91 29.49 -14.89
N GLN A 226 -28.41 29.94 -16.05
CA GLN A 226 -28.67 29.65 -17.46
C GLN A 226 -27.65 30.41 -18.37
N HIS A 227 -27.50 29.91 -19.61
CA HIS A 227 -27.19 30.64 -20.87
C HIS A 227 -25.76 31.10 -21.29
N LEU A 228 -25.22 30.35 -22.26
CA LEU A 228 -24.79 30.76 -23.62
C LEU A 228 -24.28 32.20 -23.86
N ARG A 229 -22.94 32.34 -24.04
CA ARG A 229 -22.32 33.26 -25.01
C ARG A 229 -20.84 32.88 -25.24
N PRO A 230 -20.33 32.82 -26.49
CA PRO A 230 -18.92 32.53 -26.73
C PRO A 230 -18.08 33.82 -26.70
N PRO A 231 -16.85 33.82 -26.16
CA PRO A 231 -15.93 34.92 -26.38
C PRO A 231 -14.95 34.60 -27.53
N ALA A 232 -14.73 35.64 -28.31
CA ALA A 232 -13.82 35.74 -29.43
C ALA A 232 -12.34 35.77 -29.03
N ALA A 233 -11.50 35.59 -30.05
CA ALA A 233 -10.05 35.51 -30.10
C ALA A 233 -9.23 36.63 -29.43
N LEU A 234 -8.01 36.29 -28.99
CA LEU A 234 -6.67 36.85 -29.34
C LEU A 234 -5.61 36.41 -28.27
N PRO A 235 -4.28 36.51 -28.52
CA PRO A 235 -3.47 35.70 -29.43
C PRO A 235 -2.34 34.91 -28.71
N ALA A 236 -1.74 33.97 -29.44
CA ALA A 236 -0.61 33.12 -29.01
C ALA A 236 0.75 33.87 -28.94
N PRO A 237 1.69 33.44 -28.07
CA PRO A 237 3.09 33.81 -28.20
C PRO A 237 3.80 32.91 -29.25
N ARG A 238 4.56 33.55 -30.13
CA ARG A 238 5.34 32.96 -31.23
C ARG A 238 6.53 32.12 -30.72
N PRO A 239 6.93 31.04 -31.40
CA PRO A 239 8.25 30.43 -31.22
C PRO A 239 9.30 31.13 -32.11
N SER A 240 10.49 31.39 -31.57
CA SER A 240 11.66 31.81 -32.35
C SER A 240 12.51 30.62 -32.74
N ALA A 241 13.09 30.71 -33.93
CA ALA A 241 13.74 29.65 -34.70
C ALA A 241 15.23 29.41 -34.35
N ALA A 242 15.66 28.18 -34.66
CA ALA A 242 16.94 27.75 -35.28
C ALA A 242 18.30 27.80 -34.52
N LEU A 243 18.79 26.59 -34.13
CA LEU A 243 20.07 25.86 -34.43
C LEU A 243 21.44 26.61 -34.51
N PRO A 244 22.63 25.99 -34.22
CA PRO A 244 23.04 24.61 -34.60
C PRO A 244 23.90 23.82 -33.54
N PRO A 245 24.42 22.60 -33.84
CA PRO A 245 24.81 21.59 -32.83
C PRO A 245 26.33 21.47 -32.59
N ALA A 246 26.72 20.98 -31.41
CA ALA A 246 28.10 20.56 -31.13
C ALA A 246 28.19 19.32 -30.22
N ARG A 247 28.59 18.22 -30.87
CA ARG A 247 29.58 17.19 -30.48
C ARG A 247 29.38 16.32 -29.23
N THR A 248 29.55 15.02 -29.49
CA THR A 248 29.72 13.88 -28.58
C THR A 248 31.17 13.80 -28.07
N ALA A 249 31.36 13.38 -26.80
CA ALA A 249 32.39 12.44 -26.25
C ALA A 249 32.38 12.51 -24.67
N PRO A 250 33.10 11.65 -23.89
CA PRO A 250 32.46 10.73 -22.93
C PRO A 250 32.91 10.88 -21.45
N ALA A 251 32.20 10.13 -20.57
CA ALA A 251 32.59 9.56 -19.28
C ALA A 251 33.61 10.30 -18.37
N ALA A 252 33.13 10.81 -17.22
CA ALA A 252 33.88 10.81 -15.96
C ALA A 252 32.96 10.94 -14.74
N THR A 253 33.33 10.20 -13.72
CA THR A 253 32.75 9.96 -12.40
C THR A 253 32.52 11.26 -11.61
N ALA A 254 31.33 11.45 -11.03
CA ALA A 254 31.07 12.50 -10.04
C ALA A 254 30.24 11.94 -8.87
N ILE A 255 30.85 12.02 -7.69
CA ILE A 255 30.34 11.61 -6.38
C ILE A 255 29.21 12.55 -5.97
N ALA A 256 28.02 12.01 -5.66
CA ALA A 256 26.87 12.77 -5.21
C ALA A 256 26.91 12.98 -3.67
N PRO A 257 26.81 14.22 -3.16
CA PRO A 257 26.61 14.45 -1.74
C PRO A 257 25.15 14.21 -1.34
N TYR A 258 24.98 13.68 -0.13
CA TYR A 258 23.73 13.41 0.59
C TYR A 258 22.61 14.43 0.29
N THR A 259 21.49 13.95 -0.25
CA THR A 259 20.26 14.74 -0.33
C THR A 259 19.47 14.63 0.97
N ALA A 260 19.00 15.79 1.41
CA ALA A 260 18.28 16.00 2.65
C ALA A 260 16.95 15.22 2.71
N SER A 261 16.68 14.64 3.88
CA SER A 261 15.43 13.97 4.24
C SER A 261 14.23 14.92 4.15
N ARG A 262 13.30 14.67 3.23
CA ARG A 262 11.98 15.33 3.17
C ARG A 262 11.15 14.87 4.36
N ARG A 263 10.91 15.75 5.33
CA ARG A 263 9.86 15.57 6.34
C ARG A 263 8.50 15.66 5.65
N GLN A 264 7.69 14.60 5.74
CA GLN A 264 6.26 14.67 5.43
C GLN A 264 5.54 15.40 6.56
N PRO A 265 4.58 16.31 6.25
CA PRO A 265 3.73 16.91 7.28
C PRO A 265 2.78 15.82 7.81
N VAL A 266 2.78 15.63 9.13
CA VAL A 266 1.77 14.84 9.84
C VAL A 266 0.51 15.70 9.96
N PRO A 267 -0.65 15.30 9.42
CA PRO A 267 -1.89 16.00 9.71
C PRO A 267 -2.28 15.70 11.17
N GLN A 268 -2.00 16.63 12.07
CA GLN A 268 -2.72 16.71 13.33
C GLN A 268 -4.06 17.39 13.07
N GLY A 269 -5.15 16.67 13.29
CA GLY A 269 -6.51 17.20 13.20
C GLY A 269 -7.47 16.20 12.60
N SER A 270 -8.09 15.37 13.45
CA SER A 270 -9.22 14.52 13.07
C SER A 270 -10.49 15.36 13.05
N PHE A 271 -10.72 16.07 11.95
CA PHE A 271 -12.01 16.68 11.66
C PHE A 271 -12.52 16.05 10.35
N ASP A 272 -13.59 15.28 10.45
CA ASP A 272 -14.23 14.62 9.31
C ASP A 272 -15.53 15.35 8.98
N PHE A 273 -15.46 16.18 7.93
CA PHE A 273 -16.56 17.05 7.49
C PHE A 273 -17.70 16.27 6.79
N PHE A 274 -17.43 15.07 6.27
CA PHE A 274 -18.40 14.30 5.47
C PHE A 274 -18.97 13.07 6.19
N GLY A 275 -18.67 12.88 7.49
CA GLY A 275 -19.23 11.78 8.30
C GLY A 275 -18.78 10.37 7.88
N THR A 276 -17.74 10.27 7.04
CA THR A 276 -17.23 9.01 6.48
C THR A 276 -16.63 8.07 7.54
N GLN A 277 -16.22 8.60 8.70
CA GLN A 277 -15.69 7.83 9.82
C GLN A 277 -16.72 6.88 10.43
N LYS A 278 -18.01 7.21 10.41
CA LYS A 278 -19.05 6.33 10.97
C LYS A 278 -19.29 5.12 10.05
N ALA A 279 -19.25 5.34 8.74
CA ALA A 279 -19.33 4.27 7.74
C ALA A 279 -18.07 3.41 7.74
N ALA A 280 -16.88 4.02 7.85
CA ALA A 280 -15.61 3.31 7.96
C ALA A 280 -15.55 2.46 9.25
N ARG A 281 -16.08 2.97 10.38
CA ARG A 281 -16.13 2.22 11.64
C ARG A 281 -17.09 1.03 11.58
N ALA A 282 -18.26 1.19 10.97
CA ALA A 282 -19.22 0.09 10.77
C ALA A 282 -18.67 -0.99 9.82
N ALA A 283 -17.96 -0.60 8.76
CA ALA A 283 -17.29 -1.54 7.85
C ALA A 283 -16.12 -2.28 8.52
N ILE A 284 -15.38 -1.60 9.41
CA ILE A 284 -14.31 -2.24 10.20
C ILE A 284 -14.89 -3.22 11.23
N GLU A 285 -16.04 -2.90 11.84
CA GLU A 285 -16.71 -3.76 12.82
C GLU A 285 -17.36 -4.99 12.17
N SER A 286 -17.90 -4.88 10.96
CA SER A 286 -18.41 -6.04 10.22
C SER A 286 -17.29 -7.00 9.78
N VAL A 287 -16.17 -6.47 9.30
CA VAL A 287 -14.98 -7.27 8.94
C VAL A 287 -14.36 -7.94 10.17
N GLN A 288 -14.39 -7.29 11.33
CA GLN A 288 -13.91 -7.89 12.59
C GLN A 288 -14.78 -9.04 13.08
N ASN A 289 -16.09 -8.99 12.87
CA ASN A 289 -17.01 -10.06 13.31
C ASN A 289 -16.95 -11.28 12.37
N GLU A 290 -16.64 -11.08 11.09
CA GLU A 290 -16.51 -12.15 10.09
C GLU A 290 -15.17 -12.91 10.26
N ASP A 291 -14.08 -12.21 10.57
CA ASP A 291 -12.74 -12.81 10.83
C ASP A 291 -12.66 -13.61 12.16
N LEU A 292 -13.60 -13.41 13.10
CA LEU A 292 -13.59 -14.14 14.38
C LEU A 292 -14.16 -15.56 14.26
N ALA A 293 -14.95 -15.85 13.22
CA ALA A 293 -15.52 -17.17 12.98
C ALA A 293 -14.48 -18.18 12.49
N ASP A 294 -13.44 -17.71 11.77
CA ASP A 294 -12.39 -18.56 11.19
C ASP A 294 -11.14 -18.68 12.07
N VAL A 295 -10.95 -17.80 13.06
CA VAL A 295 -9.77 -17.81 13.94
C VAL A 295 -9.84 -18.92 15.01
N VAL A 296 -11.02 -19.46 15.29
CA VAL A 296 -11.18 -20.70 16.08
C VAL A 296 -11.37 -21.87 15.12
N GLY A 297 -10.32 -22.19 14.37
CA GLY A 297 -10.32 -23.26 13.38
C GLY A 297 -10.85 -24.59 13.95
N GLU A 298 -11.39 -25.42 13.06
CA GLU A 298 -11.93 -26.77 13.34
C GLU A 298 -11.04 -27.65 14.26
N GLU A 299 -9.73 -27.37 14.35
CA GLU A 299 -8.80 -28.04 15.26
C GLU A 299 -9.08 -27.82 16.76
N ALA A 300 -9.57 -26.64 17.18
CA ALA A 300 -9.90 -26.39 18.59
C ALA A 300 -11.20 -27.12 19.01
N LEU A 301 -12.14 -27.28 18.07
CA LEU A 301 -13.38 -28.03 18.27
C LEU A 301 -13.14 -29.56 18.24
N ALA A 302 -12.16 -30.04 17.46
CA ALA A 302 -11.75 -31.45 17.45
C ALA A 302 -10.99 -31.86 18.73
N ALA A 303 -10.18 -30.96 19.31
CA ALA A 303 -9.52 -31.18 20.59
C ALA A 303 -10.50 -31.25 21.78
N HIS A 304 -11.63 -30.54 21.70
CA HIS A 304 -12.68 -30.59 22.73
C HIS A 304 -13.60 -31.82 22.62
N ARG A 305 -13.79 -32.41 21.43
CA ARG A 305 -14.59 -33.63 21.24
C ARG A 305 -13.87 -34.91 21.67
N THR A 306 -12.54 -34.89 21.77
CA THR A 306 -11.73 -36.08 22.10
C THR A 306 -11.28 -36.16 23.56
N GLY A 307 -11.69 -35.22 24.42
CA GLY A 307 -11.57 -35.34 25.88
C GLY A 307 -10.13 -35.44 26.42
N LYS A 308 -9.10 -35.09 25.64
CA LYS A 308 -7.68 -35.15 26.06
C LYS A 308 -7.10 -33.78 26.44
N ALA A 309 -7.81 -33.04 27.27
CA ALA A 309 -7.27 -31.85 27.93
C ALA A 309 -7.07 -32.12 29.43
N GLU A 310 -6.29 -33.14 29.76
CA GLU A 310 -5.75 -33.28 31.12
C GLU A 310 -4.50 -32.40 31.26
N LYS A 311 -4.67 -31.31 32.02
CA LYS A 311 -3.66 -30.70 32.90
C LYS A 311 -2.24 -30.55 32.34
N ARG A 312 -2.04 -29.60 31.43
CA ARG A 312 -0.70 -29.03 31.22
C ARG A 312 -0.43 -27.98 32.29
N ALA A 313 0.08 -28.44 33.42
CA ALA A 313 0.60 -27.58 34.46
C ALA A 313 1.82 -26.82 33.92
N VAL A 314 1.82 -25.50 34.08
CA VAL A 314 2.95 -24.63 33.81
C VAL A 314 4.04 -24.94 34.84
N GLY A 315 5.21 -25.43 34.40
CA GLY A 315 6.40 -25.57 35.26
C GLY A 315 7.08 -26.94 35.32
N GLU A 316 6.90 -27.82 34.33
CA GLU A 316 7.68 -29.07 34.26
C GLU A 316 9.03 -28.81 33.59
N VAL A 317 10.11 -28.90 34.37
CA VAL A 317 11.50 -28.90 33.89
C VAL A 317 11.74 -30.26 33.24
N ILE A 318 11.71 -30.29 31.91
CA ILE A 318 12.03 -31.49 31.13
C ILE A 318 13.54 -31.70 31.19
N ASP A 319 13.96 -32.82 31.78
CA ASP A 319 15.37 -33.17 31.89
C ASP A 319 15.90 -33.64 30.52
N LEU A 320 16.64 -32.77 29.83
CA LEU A 320 17.19 -33.02 28.50
C LEU A 320 18.43 -33.94 28.53
N THR A 321 18.91 -34.31 29.71
CA THR A 321 20.10 -35.18 29.86
C THR A 321 19.86 -36.63 29.44
N ALA A 322 18.60 -37.07 29.34
CA ALA A 322 18.26 -38.42 28.88
C ALA A 322 18.13 -38.55 27.35
N HIS A 323 18.31 -37.47 26.58
CA HIS A 323 18.17 -37.49 25.10
C HIS A 323 19.46 -37.11 24.37
N ASP A 324 20.60 -37.08 25.07
CA ASP A 324 21.91 -36.83 24.47
C ASP A 324 22.57 -38.13 23.97
N GLU A 325 21.78 -39.01 23.35
CA GLU A 325 22.33 -40.08 22.51
C GLU A 325 22.63 -39.46 21.15
N THR A 326 23.87 -39.03 20.96
CA THR A 326 24.36 -38.54 19.68
C THR A 326 24.24 -39.64 18.63
N GLU A 327 23.23 -39.55 17.75
CA GLU A 327 23.23 -40.33 16.51
C GLU A 327 24.48 -39.96 15.72
N GLN A 328 25.45 -40.88 15.66
CA GLN A 328 26.63 -40.73 14.83
C GLN A 328 26.18 -40.79 13.37
N LEU A 329 26.06 -39.63 12.74
CA LEU A 329 25.81 -39.52 11.30
C LEU A 329 26.91 -40.26 10.53
N ASP A 330 26.56 -41.35 9.86
CA ASP A 330 27.49 -42.11 9.03
C ASP A 330 27.85 -41.31 7.77
N VAL A 331 28.99 -40.63 7.85
CA VAL A 331 29.54 -39.78 6.77
C VAL A 331 30.04 -40.58 5.57
N ALA A 332 30.06 -41.92 5.63
CA ALA A 332 30.46 -42.76 4.49
C ALA A 332 29.46 -42.70 3.33
N GLU A 333 28.14 -42.78 3.62
CA GLU A 333 27.09 -42.71 2.59
C GLU A 333 27.06 -41.34 1.88
N LEU A 334 27.28 -40.26 2.64
CA LEU A 334 27.31 -38.90 2.10
C LEU A 334 28.46 -38.67 1.11
N ARG A 335 29.57 -39.41 1.24
CA ARG A 335 30.71 -39.32 0.31
C ARG A 335 30.47 -40.10 -0.99
N SER A 336 29.70 -41.19 -0.96
CA SER A 336 29.35 -41.93 -2.19
C SER A 336 28.35 -41.21 -3.09
N ALA A 337 27.53 -40.31 -2.53
CA ALA A 337 26.53 -39.57 -3.32
C ALA A 337 27.11 -38.38 -4.12
N ILE A 338 28.38 -38.03 -3.90
CA ILE A 338 29.06 -36.88 -4.52
C ILE A 338 30.04 -37.31 -5.64
N SER A 339 30.30 -38.61 -5.80
CA SER A 339 31.11 -39.15 -6.91
C SER A 339 30.27 -39.69 -8.04
#